data_AF-A0A485M1Y6-F1
#
_entry.id   AF-A0A485M1Y6-F1
#
_cell.length_a   1.000
_cell.length_b   1.000
_cell.length_c   1.000
_cell.angle_alpha   90.00
_cell.angle_beta   90.00
_cell.angle_gamma   90.00
#
_symmetry.space_group_name_H-M   'P 1'
#
loop_
_entity.id
_entity.type
_entity.pdbx_description
1 polymer ?
#
loop_
_entity_poly.entity_id
_entity_poly.type
_entity_poly.pdbx_seq_one_letter_code
_entity_poly.pdbx_strand_id
1 'polypeptide(L)'
;MTAYTNRFRITEHLGFLGVLIGLVFWIGEALIRVYLSHNKSFTEEILSRDVHEIAVHTGFLVVIAAFGFLAQALVAKRREAEKSLEENERKHQLIFETLTDVIFSLDAQGRITYLSPQFENITGYRIKDIYGRPYMDIIDPEYHERAMEMFQQGLSGKDVPMYRMDIVAADGRRIPVEINAKTVWDSAGRPIGRIGVGRDLTQRLEVEAALRESEEKFRVLADSTPTAIMLYQNDKWSSNEARNASRARTLSGVTSSRSSPSREKRHGWTSQAHPPC
;
A
#
# COMPACT_ATOMS: atom_id res chain seq x y z
N MET A 1 -6.95 26.79 -9.66
CA MET A 1 -7.70 26.59 -8.40
C MET A 1 -6.76 26.79 -7.20
N THR A 2 -6.08 27.94 -7.16
CA THR A 2 -4.91 28.19 -6.28
C THR A 2 -4.96 29.55 -5.58
N ALA A 3 -6.01 30.35 -5.81
CA ALA A 3 -6.14 31.70 -5.26
C ALA A 3 -6.92 31.78 -3.93
N TYR A 4 -7.63 30.71 -3.53
CA TYR A 4 -8.52 30.74 -2.36
C TYR A 4 -7.84 30.35 -1.04
N THR A 5 -6.74 29.60 -1.09
CA THR A 5 -6.00 29.14 0.10
C THR A 5 -5.13 30.23 0.75
N ASN A 6 -4.85 31.34 0.06
CA ASN A 6 -3.97 32.38 0.59
C ASN A 6 -4.68 33.45 1.44
N ARG A 7 -6.02 33.59 1.34
CA ARG A 7 -6.76 34.55 2.19
C ARG A 7 -6.93 34.08 3.64
N PHE A 8 -6.97 32.78 3.89
CA PHE A 8 -7.23 32.23 5.23
C PHE A 8 -6.01 32.29 6.16
N ARG A 9 -4.79 32.28 5.58
CA ARG A 9 -3.54 32.38 6.34
C ARG A 9 -3.30 33.79 6.89
N ILE A 10 -3.80 34.82 6.22
CA ILE A 10 -3.62 36.22 6.59
C ILE A 10 -4.50 36.59 7.80
N THR A 11 -5.71 36.04 7.89
CA THR A 11 -6.65 36.32 8.99
C THR A 11 -6.18 35.80 10.35
N GLU A 12 -5.44 34.69 10.41
CA GLU A 12 -4.86 34.20 11.68
C GLU A 12 -3.71 35.08 12.18
N HIS A 13 -2.90 35.64 11.27
CA HIS A 13 -1.79 36.53 11.64
C HIS A 13 -2.28 37.90 12.14
N LEU A 14 -3.41 38.43 11.64
CA LEU A 14 -3.97 39.69 12.14
C LEU A 14 -4.42 39.61 13.60
N GLY A 15 -4.97 38.46 14.04
CA GLY A 15 -5.39 38.27 15.43
C GLY A 15 -4.22 38.28 16.41
N PHE A 16 -3.12 37.59 16.06
CA PHE A 16 -1.88 37.63 16.86
C PHE A 16 -1.23 39.01 16.87
N LEU A 17 -1.28 39.73 15.75
CA LEU A 17 -0.73 41.09 15.66
C LEU A 17 -1.47 42.07 16.58
N GLY A 18 -2.79 41.95 16.72
CA GLY A 18 -3.58 42.78 17.63
C GLY A 18 -3.21 42.56 19.11
N VAL A 19 -3.02 41.31 19.52
CA VAL A 19 -2.58 40.98 20.89
C VAL A 19 -1.16 41.48 21.14
N LEU A 20 -0.27 41.34 20.15
CA LEU A 20 1.12 41.80 20.25
C LEU A 20 1.19 43.33 20.39
N ILE A 21 0.40 44.07 19.60
CA ILE A 21 0.31 45.53 19.66
C ILE A 21 -0.21 45.99 21.03
N GLY A 22 -1.24 45.33 21.57
CA GLY A 22 -1.75 45.63 22.91
C GLY A 22 -0.70 45.42 24.01
N LEU A 23 0.11 44.35 23.88
CA LEU A 23 1.16 44.02 24.83
C LEU A 23 2.32 45.02 24.78
N VAL A 24 2.71 45.45 23.58
CA VAL A 24 3.73 46.50 23.37
C VAL A 24 3.27 47.84 23.91
N PHE A 25 2.00 48.21 23.69
CA PHE A 25 1.44 49.46 24.22
C PHE A 25 1.38 49.46 25.75
N TRP A 26 0.99 48.33 26.34
CA TRP A 26 0.90 48.16 27.79
C TRP A 26 2.28 48.14 28.47
N ILE A 27 3.28 47.48 27.87
CA ILE A 27 4.68 47.53 28.34
C ILE A 27 5.24 48.95 28.22
N GLY A 28 4.95 49.64 27.11
CA GLY A 28 5.36 51.03 26.89
C GLY A 28 4.81 51.95 27.98
N GLU A 29 3.54 51.82 28.32
CA GLU A 29 2.90 52.60 29.39
C GLU A 29 3.52 52.30 30.77
N ALA A 30 3.77 51.03 31.09
CA ALA A 30 4.41 50.63 32.34
C ALA A 30 5.84 51.19 32.46
N LEU A 31 6.63 51.12 31.37
CA LEU A 31 7.99 51.67 31.33
C LEU A 31 8.01 53.20 31.40
N ILE A 32 7.05 53.89 30.78
CA ILE A 32 6.91 55.35 30.87
C ILE A 32 6.63 55.75 32.32
N ARG A 33 5.76 55.03 33.04
CA ARG A 33 5.48 55.31 34.46
C ARG A 33 6.71 55.07 35.35
N VAL A 34 7.50 54.02 35.08
CA VAL A 34 8.76 53.73 35.79
C VAL A 34 9.85 54.76 35.46
N TYR A 35 9.92 55.23 34.22
CA TYR A 35 10.88 56.26 33.82
C TYR A 35 10.54 57.62 34.44
N LEU A 36 9.24 57.99 34.45
CA LEU A 36 8.76 59.20 35.12
C LEU A 36 8.93 59.13 36.64
N SER A 37 8.95 57.93 37.25
CA SER A 37 9.18 57.77 38.69
C SER A 37 10.66 57.86 39.11
N HIS A 38 11.60 57.96 38.16
CA HIS A 38 13.04 58.04 38.47
C HIS A 38 13.48 59.34 39.18
N ASN A 39 12.54 60.24 39.54
CA ASN A 39 12.85 61.49 40.25
C ASN A 39 12.42 61.55 41.74
N LYS A 40 11.79 60.53 42.34
CA LYS A 40 11.60 60.50 43.81
C LYS A 40 11.65 59.08 44.38
N SER A 41 12.64 58.85 45.24
CA SER A 41 12.77 57.80 46.28
C SER A 41 12.09 56.45 46.01
N PHE A 42 12.86 55.55 45.42
CA PHE A 42 12.54 54.20 44.95
C PHE A 42 12.13 53.15 46.03
N THR A 43 12.01 53.52 47.31
CA THR A 43 11.84 52.54 48.41
C THR A 43 10.49 52.55 49.12
N GLU A 44 9.66 53.59 48.99
CA GLU A 44 8.35 53.63 49.69
C GLU A 44 7.16 53.24 48.80
N GLU A 45 7.26 53.39 47.48
CA GLU A 45 6.11 53.20 46.57
C GLU A 45 5.92 51.74 46.10
N ILE A 46 6.96 50.89 46.24
CA ILE A 46 6.87 49.47 45.86
C ILE A 46 6.04 48.66 46.87
N LEU A 47 5.99 49.08 48.14
CA LEU A 47 5.22 48.40 49.19
C LEU A 47 3.75 48.85 49.24
N SER A 48 3.39 49.96 48.59
CA SER A 48 2.04 50.54 48.59
C SER A 48 1.27 50.35 47.28
N ARG A 49 1.85 49.71 46.27
CA ARG A 49 1.09 49.30 45.09
C ARG A 49 0.28 48.06 45.47
N ASP A 50 -1.05 48.22 45.53
CA ASP A 50 -1.99 47.21 45.99
C ASP A 50 -1.63 45.85 45.41
N VAL A 51 -1.31 44.87 46.26
CA VAL A 51 -1.06 43.46 45.90
C VAL A 51 -2.13 42.93 44.92
N HIS A 52 -3.32 43.52 44.98
CA HIS A 52 -4.44 43.35 44.07
C HIS A 52 -4.10 43.65 42.58
N GLU A 53 -3.39 44.74 42.26
CA GLU A 53 -3.06 45.12 40.88
C GLU A 53 -2.09 44.09 40.24
N ILE A 54 -1.07 43.66 40.99
CA ILE A 54 -0.12 42.61 40.55
C ILE A 54 -0.83 41.25 40.42
N ALA A 55 -1.72 40.91 41.36
CA ALA A 55 -2.49 39.67 41.32
C ALA A 55 -3.43 39.60 40.10
N VAL A 56 -4.06 40.72 39.73
CA VAL A 56 -4.93 40.80 38.54
C VAL A 56 -4.13 40.62 37.25
N HIS A 57 -2.95 41.25 37.13
CA HIS A 57 -2.12 41.14 35.93
C HIS A 57 -1.48 39.76 35.76
N THR A 58 -0.99 39.16 36.85
CA THR A 58 -0.47 37.79 36.82
C THR A 58 -1.57 36.78 36.49
N GLY A 59 -2.79 36.96 37.02
CA GLY A 59 -3.96 36.17 36.64
C GLY A 59 -4.29 36.26 35.15
N PHE A 60 -4.24 37.45 34.56
CA PHE A 60 -4.51 37.65 33.12
C PHE A 60 -3.49 36.94 32.22
N LEU A 61 -2.19 36.99 32.58
CA LEU A 61 -1.14 36.27 31.84
C LEU A 61 -1.35 34.74 31.87
N VAL A 62 -1.76 34.20 33.01
CA VAL A 62 -2.07 32.76 33.15
C VAL A 62 -3.27 32.37 32.27
N VAL A 63 -4.30 33.22 32.20
CA VAL A 63 -5.48 32.98 31.34
C VAL A 63 -5.11 33.00 29.86
N ILE A 64 -4.28 33.95 29.41
CA ILE A 64 -3.80 34.00 28.02
C ILE A 64 -2.96 32.76 27.68
N ALA A 65 -2.05 32.37 28.56
CA ALA A 65 -1.22 31.18 28.36
C ALA A 65 -2.07 29.90 28.28
N ALA A 66 -3.08 29.78 29.15
CA ALA A 66 -4.04 28.67 29.13
C ALA A 66 -4.84 28.63 27.82
N PHE A 67 -5.31 29.79 27.33
CA PHE A 67 -6.00 29.88 26.04
C PHE A 67 -5.10 29.51 24.86
N GLY A 68 -3.84 29.97 24.87
CA GLY A 68 -2.84 29.60 23.85
C GLY A 68 -2.58 28.10 23.80
N PHE A 69 -2.42 27.46 24.97
CA PHE A 69 -2.25 26.03 25.08
C PHE A 69 -3.49 25.25 24.58
N LEU A 70 -4.70 25.72 24.94
CA LEU A 70 -5.95 25.11 24.50
C LEU A 70 -6.14 25.22 22.97
N ALA A 71 -5.79 26.37 22.39
CA ALA A 71 -5.84 26.60 20.94
C ALA A 71 -4.83 25.69 20.21
N GLN A 72 -3.61 25.54 20.73
CA GLN A 72 -2.63 24.62 20.17
C GLN A 72 -3.08 23.16 20.25
N ALA A 73 -3.67 22.75 21.37
CA ALA A 73 -4.22 21.40 21.53
C ALA A 73 -5.37 21.13 20.54
N LEU A 74 -6.25 22.11 20.32
CA LEU A 74 -7.35 21.99 19.36
C LEU A 74 -6.83 21.86 17.91
N VAL A 75 -5.83 22.66 17.53
CA VAL A 75 -5.20 22.59 16.21
C VAL A 75 -4.44 21.28 16.02
N ALA A 76 -3.74 20.79 17.04
CA ALA A 76 -3.03 19.51 16.98
C ALA A 76 -3.99 18.35 16.73
N LYS A 77 -5.11 18.30 17.48
CA LYS A 77 -6.14 17.27 17.31
C LYS A 77 -6.78 17.29 15.92
N ARG A 78 -7.02 18.48 15.37
CA ARG A 78 -7.54 18.63 14.00
C ARG A 78 -6.54 18.10 12.96
N ARG A 79 -5.26 18.43 13.10
CA ARG A 79 -4.21 17.98 12.17
C ARG A 79 -4.02 16.47 12.20
N GLU A 80 -4.16 15.85 13.36
CA GLU A 80 -4.09 14.40 13.49
C GLU A 80 -5.27 13.72 12.78
N ALA A 81 -6.49 14.24 12.96
CA ALA A 81 -7.67 13.75 12.25
C ALA A 81 -7.52 13.92 10.73
N GLU A 82 -7.06 15.09 10.26
CA GLU A 82 -6.83 15.35 8.83
C GLU A 82 -5.75 14.43 8.24
N LYS A 83 -4.63 14.21 8.95
CA LYS A 83 -3.60 13.27 8.49
C LYS A 83 -4.11 11.83 8.44
N SER A 84 -4.89 11.40 9.44
CA SER A 84 -5.47 10.06 9.45
C SER A 84 -6.47 9.87 8.30
N LEU A 85 -7.22 10.92 7.97
CA LEU A 85 -8.13 10.92 6.84
C LEU A 85 -7.35 10.86 5.52
N GLU A 86 -6.33 11.72 5.35
CA GLU A 86 -5.48 11.74 4.16
C GLU A 86 -4.70 10.42 3.97
N GLU A 87 -4.26 9.80 5.06
CA GLU A 87 -3.59 8.50 5.02
C GLU A 87 -4.55 7.37 4.65
N ASN A 88 -5.79 7.39 5.16
CA ASN A 88 -6.83 6.45 4.74
C ASN A 88 -7.25 6.68 3.29
N GLU A 89 -7.40 7.93 2.86
CA GLU A 89 -7.67 8.29 1.46
C GLU A 89 -6.53 7.85 0.55
N ARG A 90 -5.26 8.04 0.93
CA ARG A 90 -4.10 7.52 0.20
C ARG A 90 -4.05 6.01 0.19
N LYS A 91 -4.35 5.33 1.29
CA LYS A 91 -4.44 3.85 1.33
C LYS A 91 -5.56 3.34 0.44
N HIS A 92 -6.69 4.03 0.42
CA HIS A 92 -7.80 3.71 -0.49
C HIS A 92 -7.39 3.97 -1.94
N GLN A 93 -6.78 5.12 -2.26
CA GLN A 93 -6.28 5.45 -3.59
C GLN A 93 -5.18 4.49 -4.09
N LEU A 94 -4.26 4.05 -3.22
CA LEU A 94 -3.23 3.08 -3.58
C LEU A 94 -3.80 1.70 -3.92
N ILE A 95 -4.97 1.34 -3.39
CA ILE A 95 -5.71 0.13 -3.81
C ILE A 95 -6.35 0.32 -5.19
N PHE A 96 -6.66 1.56 -5.57
CA PHE A 96 -7.36 1.89 -6.82
C PHE A 96 -6.43 2.27 -7.99
N GLU A 97 -5.12 2.42 -7.78
CA GLU A 97 -4.19 2.90 -8.79
C GLU A 97 -3.18 1.82 -9.24
N THR A 98 -3.70 0.82 -9.94
CA THR A 98 -2.94 0.17 -11.01
C THR A 98 -3.81 0.20 -12.26
N LEU A 99 -3.25 0.72 -13.35
CA LEU A 99 -3.90 1.10 -14.62
C LEU A 99 -4.69 -0.02 -15.34
N THR A 100 -4.83 -1.20 -14.74
CA THR A 100 -5.33 -2.43 -15.35
C THR A 100 -6.61 -2.97 -14.69
N ASP A 101 -6.99 -2.46 -13.52
CA ASP A 101 -8.15 -2.97 -12.80
C ASP A 101 -9.45 -2.31 -13.31
N VAL A 102 -10.43 -3.14 -13.66
CA VAL A 102 -11.77 -2.69 -14.05
C VAL A 102 -12.66 -2.62 -12.82
N ILE A 103 -13.29 -1.48 -12.58
CA ILE A 103 -14.36 -1.36 -11.57
C ILE A 103 -15.70 -1.65 -12.24
N PHE A 104 -16.52 -2.49 -11.63
CA PHE A 104 -17.84 -2.82 -12.14
C PHE A 104 -18.89 -2.77 -11.03
N SER A 105 -20.13 -2.48 -11.41
CA SER A 105 -21.30 -2.66 -10.55
C SER A 105 -22.42 -3.35 -11.32
N LEU A 106 -23.12 -4.24 -10.61
CA LEU A 106 -24.27 -4.99 -11.07
C LEU A 106 -25.47 -4.72 -10.16
N ASP A 107 -26.68 -4.71 -10.71
CA ASP A 107 -27.92 -4.74 -9.90
C ASP A 107 -28.18 -6.13 -9.30
N ALA A 108 -29.25 -6.27 -8.52
CA ALA A 108 -29.65 -7.54 -7.91
C ALA A 108 -30.06 -8.62 -8.93
N GLN A 109 -30.30 -8.26 -10.18
CA GLN A 109 -30.61 -9.16 -11.30
C GLN A 109 -29.36 -9.50 -12.13
N GLY A 110 -28.19 -8.95 -11.78
CA GLY A 110 -26.94 -9.17 -12.50
C GLY A 110 -26.81 -8.30 -13.76
N ARG A 111 -27.59 -7.24 -13.91
CA ARG A 111 -27.42 -6.30 -15.03
C ARG A 111 -26.31 -5.31 -14.70
N ILE A 112 -25.51 -4.98 -15.71
CA ILE A 112 -24.40 -4.04 -15.58
C ILE A 112 -24.97 -2.63 -15.36
N THR A 113 -24.70 -2.04 -14.19
CA THR A 113 -25.11 -0.67 -13.83
C THR A 113 -23.95 0.31 -13.89
N TYR A 114 -22.70 -0.17 -13.86
CA TYR A 114 -21.52 0.66 -14.02
C TYR A 114 -20.33 -0.16 -14.47
N LEU A 115 -19.49 0.44 -15.32
CA LEU A 115 -18.17 -0.06 -15.70
C LEU A 115 -17.21 1.13 -15.77
N SER A 116 -15.99 0.96 -15.27
CA SER A 116 -14.95 1.97 -15.43
C SER A 116 -14.44 2.04 -16.88
N PRO A 117 -13.92 3.19 -17.33
CA PRO A 117 -13.47 3.38 -18.71
C PRO A 117 -12.41 2.37 -19.18
N GLN A 118 -11.61 1.82 -18.26
CA GLN A 118 -10.60 0.80 -18.54
C GLN A 118 -11.19 -0.45 -19.20
N PHE A 119 -12.47 -0.75 -18.93
CA PHE A 119 -13.15 -1.88 -19.54
C PHE A 119 -13.19 -1.78 -21.08
N GLU A 120 -13.43 -0.58 -21.64
CA GLU A 120 -13.44 -0.39 -23.10
C GLU A 120 -12.06 -0.68 -23.70
N ASN A 121 -11.00 -0.24 -23.03
CA ASN A 121 -9.62 -0.43 -23.49
C ASN A 121 -9.20 -1.92 -23.49
N ILE A 122 -9.65 -2.68 -22.50
CA ILE A 122 -9.27 -4.08 -22.32
C ILE A 122 -10.10 -4.99 -23.25
N THR A 123 -11.42 -4.77 -23.29
CA THR A 123 -12.36 -5.69 -23.95
C THR A 123 -12.78 -5.26 -25.35
N GLY A 124 -12.56 -4.00 -25.74
CA GLY A 124 -13.00 -3.44 -27.02
C GLY A 124 -14.51 -3.17 -27.11
N TYR A 125 -15.30 -3.51 -26.09
CA TYR A 125 -16.71 -3.12 -26.03
C TYR A 125 -16.86 -1.64 -25.76
N ARG A 126 -17.95 -1.05 -26.25
CA ARG A 126 -18.40 0.25 -25.78
C ARG A 126 -19.29 0.06 -24.55
N ILE A 127 -18.99 0.75 -23.46
CA ILE A 127 -19.76 0.68 -22.20
C ILE A 127 -21.24 0.97 -22.45
N LYS A 128 -21.54 1.95 -23.30
CA LYS A 128 -22.92 2.30 -23.68
C LYS A 128 -23.71 1.15 -24.32
N ASP A 129 -23.04 0.22 -24.99
CA ASP A 129 -23.72 -0.85 -25.73
C ASP A 129 -24.05 -2.02 -24.81
N ILE A 130 -23.30 -2.18 -23.71
CA ILE A 130 -23.42 -3.26 -22.72
C ILE A 130 -24.10 -2.83 -21.42
N TYR A 131 -24.27 -1.52 -21.19
CA TYR A 131 -24.98 -0.99 -20.04
C TYR A 131 -26.39 -1.60 -19.96
N GLY A 132 -26.78 -2.09 -18.79
CA GLY A 132 -28.06 -2.74 -18.54
C GLY A 132 -28.19 -4.18 -19.07
N ARG A 133 -27.20 -4.70 -19.80
CA ARG A 133 -27.16 -6.11 -20.21
C ARG A 133 -26.77 -7.01 -19.04
N PRO A 134 -27.16 -8.30 -19.07
CA PRO A 134 -26.67 -9.28 -18.11
C PRO A 134 -25.16 -9.39 -18.18
N TYR A 135 -24.49 -9.44 -17.03
CA TYR A 135 -23.04 -9.66 -16.96
C TYR A 135 -22.61 -11.01 -17.57
N MET A 136 -23.52 -11.97 -17.71
CA MET A 136 -23.24 -13.26 -18.34
C MET A 136 -22.91 -13.16 -19.83
N ASP A 137 -23.36 -12.12 -20.52
CA ASP A 137 -23.11 -11.93 -21.96
C ASP A 137 -21.61 -11.76 -22.27
N ILE A 138 -20.82 -11.31 -21.27
CA ILE A 138 -19.37 -11.07 -21.40
C ILE A 138 -18.54 -12.13 -20.70
N ILE A 139 -19.14 -13.08 -19.98
CA ILE A 139 -18.41 -14.17 -19.33
C ILE A 139 -18.30 -15.33 -20.30
N ASP A 140 -17.14 -15.99 -20.32
CA ASP A 140 -16.98 -17.19 -21.12
C ASP A 140 -17.97 -18.28 -20.66
N PRO A 141 -18.67 -18.97 -21.59
CA PRO A 141 -19.68 -19.97 -21.25
C PRO A 141 -19.22 -21.06 -20.29
N GLU A 142 -17.93 -21.40 -20.29
CA GLU A 142 -17.34 -22.39 -19.38
C GLU A 142 -17.44 -21.96 -17.90
N TYR A 143 -17.50 -20.66 -17.64
CA TYR A 143 -17.54 -20.08 -16.30
C TYR A 143 -18.94 -19.63 -15.86
N HIS A 144 -19.98 -19.77 -16.69
CA HIS A 144 -21.35 -19.28 -16.40
C HIS A 144 -21.92 -19.85 -15.10
N GLU A 145 -21.83 -21.16 -14.89
CA GLU A 145 -22.37 -21.82 -13.69
C GLU A 145 -21.70 -21.29 -12.42
N ARG A 146 -20.36 -21.29 -12.41
CA ARG A 146 -19.57 -20.79 -11.29
C ARG A 146 -19.81 -19.30 -11.04
N ALA A 147 -19.90 -18.49 -12.09
CA ALA A 147 -20.17 -17.07 -11.97
C ALA A 147 -21.56 -16.78 -11.40
N MET A 148 -22.56 -17.60 -11.75
CA MET A 148 -23.92 -17.51 -11.20
C MET A 148 -23.92 -17.88 -9.72
N GLU A 149 -23.24 -18.98 -9.37
CA GLU A 149 -23.14 -19.44 -7.99
C GLU A 149 -22.49 -18.36 -7.10
N MET A 150 -21.34 -17.83 -7.51
CA MET A 150 -20.64 -16.76 -6.76
C MET A 150 -21.49 -15.49 -6.66
N PHE A 151 -22.31 -15.18 -7.67
CA PHE A 151 -23.25 -14.06 -7.64
C PHE A 151 -24.36 -14.27 -6.61
N GLN A 152 -25.02 -15.42 -6.64
CA GLN A 152 -26.09 -15.76 -5.70
C GLN A 152 -25.59 -15.88 -4.25
N GLN A 153 -24.42 -16.50 -4.04
CA GLN A 153 -23.79 -16.57 -2.72
C GLN A 153 -23.55 -15.15 -2.16
N GLY A 154 -23.01 -14.25 -2.97
CA GLY A 154 -22.82 -12.85 -2.59
C GLY A 154 -24.13 -12.16 -2.20
N LEU A 155 -25.18 -12.28 -3.03
CA LEU A 155 -26.48 -11.68 -2.72
C LEU A 155 -27.14 -12.26 -1.46
N SER A 156 -26.85 -13.52 -1.12
CA SER A 156 -27.31 -14.15 0.14
C SER A 156 -26.59 -13.63 1.40
N GLY A 157 -25.58 -12.77 1.25
CA GLY A 157 -24.79 -12.22 2.34
C GLY A 157 -23.63 -13.08 2.80
N LYS A 158 -23.32 -14.17 2.08
CA LYS A 158 -22.09 -14.94 2.30
C LYS A 158 -20.89 -14.17 1.77
N ASP A 159 -19.76 -14.28 2.46
CA ASP A 159 -18.50 -13.76 1.93
C ASP A 159 -18.05 -14.62 0.75
N VAL A 160 -17.75 -13.97 -0.36
CA VAL A 160 -17.31 -14.63 -1.59
C VAL A 160 -15.81 -14.39 -1.73
N PRO A 161 -14.98 -15.45 -1.70
CA PRO A 161 -13.55 -15.28 -1.87
C PRO A 161 -13.24 -14.78 -3.28
N MET A 162 -12.06 -14.22 -3.46
CA MET A 162 -11.55 -13.86 -4.78
C MET A 162 -11.50 -15.10 -5.69
N TYR A 163 -11.96 -14.97 -6.93
CA TYR A 163 -12.02 -16.07 -7.89
C TYR A 163 -11.59 -15.63 -9.27
N ARG A 164 -11.14 -16.59 -10.09
CA ARG A 164 -10.73 -16.36 -11.47
C ARG A 164 -11.77 -16.89 -12.44
N MET A 165 -11.96 -16.18 -13.53
CA MET A 165 -12.78 -16.56 -14.66
C MET A 165 -12.29 -15.87 -15.92
N ASP A 166 -12.73 -16.34 -17.08
CA ASP A 166 -12.44 -15.69 -18.34
C ASP A 166 -13.64 -14.85 -18.79
N ILE A 167 -13.36 -13.63 -19.28
CA ILE A 167 -14.33 -12.83 -20.01
C ILE A 167 -14.02 -12.88 -21.51
N VAL A 168 -15.04 -12.70 -22.33
CA VAL A 168 -14.94 -12.70 -23.79
C VAL A 168 -15.00 -11.27 -24.28
N ALA A 169 -13.92 -10.80 -24.92
CA ALA A 169 -13.82 -9.50 -25.56
C ALA A 169 -14.71 -9.40 -26.81
N ALA A 170 -14.94 -8.18 -27.32
CA ALA A 170 -15.76 -7.93 -28.51
C ALA A 170 -15.20 -8.59 -29.79
N ASP A 171 -13.89 -8.83 -29.82
CA ASP A 171 -13.17 -9.52 -30.90
C ASP A 171 -13.08 -11.05 -30.71
N GLY A 172 -13.67 -11.58 -29.63
CA GLY A 172 -13.68 -13.00 -29.31
C GLY A 172 -12.47 -13.50 -28.51
N ARG A 173 -11.50 -12.64 -28.16
CA ARG A 173 -10.41 -13.03 -27.27
C ARG A 173 -10.93 -13.36 -25.87
N ARG A 174 -10.37 -14.42 -25.27
CA ARG A 174 -10.53 -14.72 -23.84
C ARG A 174 -9.55 -13.86 -23.05
N ILE A 175 -10.05 -13.15 -22.04
CA ILE A 175 -9.27 -12.34 -21.14
C ILE A 175 -9.41 -12.94 -19.74
N PRO A 176 -8.34 -13.53 -19.18
CA PRO A 176 -8.38 -14.10 -17.85
C PRO A 176 -8.45 -12.97 -16.83
N VAL A 177 -9.48 -12.99 -15.98
CA VAL A 177 -9.70 -11.97 -14.96
C VAL A 177 -9.81 -12.57 -13.57
N GLU A 178 -9.31 -11.83 -12.59
CA GLU A 178 -9.47 -12.12 -11.17
C GLU A 178 -10.50 -11.16 -10.58
N ILE A 179 -11.58 -11.70 -10.04
CA ILE A 179 -12.74 -10.95 -9.56
C ILE A 179 -12.76 -10.91 -8.04
N ASN A 180 -12.94 -9.71 -7.50
CA ASN A 180 -13.27 -9.48 -6.11
C ASN A 180 -14.50 -8.55 -6.03
N ALA A 181 -15.59 -9.02 -5.44
CA ALA A 181 -16.85 -8.27 -5.40
C ALA A 181 -17.56 -8.38 -4.05
N LYS A 182 -18.12 -7.25 -3.60
CA LYS A 182 -18.91 -7.13 -2.38
C LYS A 182 -20.35 -6.80 -2.69
N THR A 183 -21.24 -7.20 -1.80
CA THR A 183 -22.68 -6.96 -1.92
C THR A 183 -23.02 -5.57 -1.39
N VAL A 184 -23.86 -4.86 -2.12
CA VAL A 184 -24.38 -3.55 -1.73
C VAL A 184 -25.77 -3.75 -1.15
N TRP A 185 -26.02 -3.14 0.00
CA TRP A 185 -27.27 -3.29 0.77
C TRP A 185 -28.00 -1.94 0.85
N ASP A 186 -29.32 -1.97 0.81
CA ASP A 186 -30.14 -0.80 1.13
C ASP A 186 -30.23 -0.57 2.66
N SER A 187 -30.87 0.53 3.06
CA SER A 187 -31.09 0.86 4.47
C SER A 187 -32.00 -0.13 5.22
N ALA A 188 -32.71 -0.99 4.50
CA ALA A 188 -33.58 -2.02 5.05
C ALA A 188 -32.88 -3.40 5.12
N GLY A 189 -31.59 -3.48 4.76
CA GLY A 189 -30.82 -4.72 4.77
C GLY A 189 -31.11 -5.65 3.59
N ARG A 190 -31.70 -5.16 2.50
CA ARG A 190 -31.92 -5.94 1.27
C ARG A 190 -30.76 -5.75 0.30
N PRO A 191 -30.31 -6.82 -0.38
CA PRO A 191 -29.23 -6.71 -1.35
C PRO A 191 -29.76 -6.01 -2.61
N ILE A 192 -29.13 -4.90 -3.00
CA ILE A 192 -29.52 -4.12 -4.19
C ILE A 192 -28.61 -4.39 -5.39
N GLY A 193 -27.50 -5.09 -5.18
CA GLY A 193 -26.55 -5.42 -6.23
C GLY A 193 -25.18 -5.80 -5.70
N ARG A 194 -24.20 -5.83 -6.59
CA ARG A 194 -22.80 -6.09 -6.27
C ARG A 194 -21.90 -5.04 -6.89
N ILE A 195 -20.81 -4.71 -6.21
CA ILE A 195 -19.75 -3.86 -6.72
C ILE A 195 -18.43 -4.57 -6.54
N GLY A 196 -17.55 -4.48 -7.54
CA GLY A 196 -16.30 -5.20 -7.51
C GLY A 196 -15.25 -4.65 -8.44
N VAL A 197 -14.11 -5.31 -8.37
CA VAL A 197 -12.95 -5.07 -9.20
C VAL A 197 -12.64 -6.36 -9.96
N GLY A 198 -12.40 -6.23 -11.26
CA GLY A 198 -11.89 -7.28 -12.12
C GLY A 198 -10.48 -6.92 -12.58
N ARG A 199 -9.50 -7.70 -12.16
CA ARG A 199 -8.09 -7.52 -12.52
C ARG A 199 -7.74 -8.38 -13.72
N ASP A 200 -7.23 -7.77 -14.78
CA ASP A 200 -6.70 -8.50 -15.94
C ASP A 200 -5.40 -9.25 -15.55
N LEU A 201 -5.37 -10.55 -15.84
CA LEU A 201 -4.23 -11.43 -15.58
C LEU A 201 -3.39 -11.72 -16.83
N THR A 202 -3.73 -11.17 -18.00
CA THR A 202 -3.09 -11.47 -19.29
C THR A 202 -1.57 -11.30 -19.22
N GLN A 203 -1.09 -10.10 -18.87
CA GLN A 203 0.34 -9.81 -18.79
C GLN A 203 1.06 -10.69 -17.76
N ARG A 204 0.41 -10.98 -16.63
CA ARG A 204 0.98 -11.82 -15.58
C ARG A 204 1.17 -13.26 -16.07
N LEU A 205 0.15 -13.82 -16.72
CA LEU A 205 0.19 -15.19 -17.24
C LEU A 205 1.17 -15.31 -18.41
N GLU A 206 1.30 -14.29 -19.25
CA GLU A 206 2.32 -14.25 -20.32
C GLU A 206 3.74 -14.28 -19.75
N VAL A 207 4.02 -13.48 -18.71
CA VAL A 207 5.32 -13.48 -18.04
C VAL A 207 5.60 -14.82 -17.35
N GLU A 208 4.61 -15.38 -16.65
CA GLU A 208 4.74 -16.69 -16.00
C GLU A 208 4.98 -17.81 -17.04
N ALA A 209 4.28 -17.77 -18.18
CA ALA A 209 4.46 -18.73 -19.27
C ALA A 209 5.84 -18.61 -19.94
N ALA A 210 6.30 -17.39 -20.23
CA ALA A 210 7.61 -17.15 -20.83
C ALA A 210 8.75 -17.56 -19.89
N LEU A 211 8.61 -17.30 -18.59
CA LEU A 211 9.56 -17.75 -17.57
C LEU A 211 9.62 -19.29 -17.54
N ARG A 212 8.45 -19.94 -17.46
CA ARG A 212 8.36 -21.40 -17.46
C ARG A 212 8.95 -22.02 -18.73
N GLU A 213 8.71 -21.43 -19.90
CA GLU A 213 9.29 -21.89 -21.16
C GLU A 213 10.82 -21.75 -21.16
N SER A 214 11.35 -20.63 -20.63
CA SER A 214 12.79 -20.41 -20.49
C SER A 214 13.43 -21.41 -19.52
N GLU A 215 12.78 -21.67 -18.37
CA GLU A 215 13.24 -22.66 -17.39
C GLU A 215 13.24 -24.07 -17.98
N GLU A 216 12.20 -24.43 -18.74
CA GLU A 216 12.10 -25.72 -19.42
C GLU A 216 13.20 -25.89 -20.48
N LYS A 217 13.41 -24.87 -21.33
CA LYS A 217 14.50 -24.85 -22.32
C LYS A 217 15.86 -24.99 -21.64
N PHE A 218 16.10 -24.24 -20.57
CA PHE A 218 17.34 -24.34 -19.80
C PHE A 218 17.51 -25.73 -19.19
N ARG A 219 16.44 -26.30 -18.61
CA ARG A 219 16.45 -27.66 -18.05
C ARG A 219 16.81 -28.69 -19.10
N VAL A 220 16.16 -28.66 -20.26
CA VAL A 220 16.42 -29.59 -21.35
C VAL A 220 17.86 -29.49 -21.82
N LEU A 221 18.37 -28.27 -22.07
CA LEU A 221 19.75 -28.05 -22.50
C LEU A 221 20.76 -28.52 -21.44
N ALA A 222 20.52 -28.21 -20.16
CA ALA A 222 21.40 -28.61 -19.07
C ALA A 222 21.41 -30.13 -18.85
N ASP A 223 20.28 -30.81 -19.06
CA ASP A 223 20.20 -32.26 -18.91
C ASP A 223 20.75 -33.01 -20.13
N SER A 224 20.63 -32.45 -21.34
CA SER A 224 21.09 -33.10 -22.59
C SER A 224 22.56 -32.89 -22.89
N THR A 225 23.22 -31.93 -22.23
CA THR A 225 24.64 -31.63 -22.50
C THR A 225 25.54 -32.54 -21.66
N PRO A 226 26.48 -33.29 -22.27
CA PRO A 226 27.44 -34.11 -21.54
C PRO A 226 28.52 -33.30 -20.78
N THR A 227 28.47 -31.97 -20.88
CA THR A 227 29.37 -31.02 -20.19
C THR A 227 28.72 -30.53 -18.89
N ALA A 228 29.53 -30.46 -17.83
CA ALA A 228 29.11 -29.90 -16.55
C ALA A 228 28.77 -28.42 -16.68
N ILE A 229 27.55 -28.05 -16.29
CA ILE A 229 27.11 -26.67 -16.12
C ILE A 229 27.09 -26.38 -14.62
N MET A 230 27.87 -25.39 -14.19
CA MET A 230 27.95 -24.94 -12.81
C MET A 230 27.27 -23.57 -12.68
N LEU A 231 26.33 -23.46 -11.73
CA LEU A 231 25.64 -22.22 -11.38
C LEU A 231 26.14 -21.74 -10.02
N TYR A 232 26.59 -20.49 -9.94
CA TYR A 232 26.99 -19.84 -8.69
C TYR A 232 25.93 -18.81 -8.29
N GLN A 233 25.27 -19.01 -7.16
CA GLN A 233 24.22 -18.12 -6.65
C GLN A 233 24.19 -18.16 -5.13
N ASN A 234 24.03 -17.00 -4.47
CA ASN A 234 23.97 -16.87 -3.01
C ASN A 234 25.13 -17.57 -2.26
N ASP A 235 26.36 -17.31 -2.70
CA ASP A 235 27.61 -17.90 -2.18
C ASP A 235 27.67 -19.43 -2.22
N LYS A 236 26.84 -20.07 -3.06
CA LYS A 236 26.77 -21.53 -3.22
C LYS A 236 26.94 -21.93 -4.68
N TRP A 237 27.68 -23.00 -4.89
CA TRP A 237 27.82 -23.66 -6.19
C TRP A 237 26.79 -24.78 -6.32
N SER A 238 26.17 -24.90 -7.48
CA SER A 238 25.30 -26.03 -7.86
C SER A 238 25.70 -26.56 -9.25
N SER A 239 25.68 -27.87 -9.45
CA SER A 239 26.04 -28.51 -10.73
C SER A 239 24.96 -29.47 -11.22
N ASN A 240 24.82 -29.60 -12.54
CA ASN A 240 23.93 -30.59 -13.18
C ASN A 240 24.53 -32.02 -13.19
N GLU A 241 25.83 -32.19 -12.92
CA GLU A 241 26.56 -33.48 -12.97
C GLU A 241 25.98 -34.56 -12.05
N ALA A 242 25.60 -34.21 -10.82
CA ALA A 242 25.07 -35.18 -9.85
C ALA A 242 23.78 -35.86 -10.35
N ARG A 243 23.02 -35.16 -11.20
CA ARG A 243 21.75 -35.63 -11.79
C ARG A 243 21.97 -36.39 -13.12
N ASN A 244 22.98 -36.03 -13.90
CA ASN A 244 23.32 -36.73 -15.14
C ASN A 244 24.03 -38.08 -14.87
N ALA A 245 24.87 -38.16 -13.83
CA ALA A 245 25.62 -39.38 -13.47
C ALA A 245 24.75 -40.53 -12.91
N SER A 246 23.57 -40.23 -12.35
CA SER A 246 22.60 -41.25 -11.91
C SER A 246 21.81 -41.84 -13.09
N ARG A 247 21.51 -41.02 -14.10
CA ARG A 247 20.74 -41.40 -15.30
C ARG A 247 21.57 -42.15 -16.33
N ALA A 248 22.84 -41.78 -16.52
CA ALA A 248 23.79 -42.56 -17.33
C ALA A 248 23.98 -43.99 -16.79
N ARG A 249 23.88 -44.18 -15.47
CA ARG A 249 23.90 -45.51 -14.83
C ARG A 249 22.64 -46.34 -15.11
N THR A 250 21.50 -45.71 -15.35
CA THR A 250 20.23 -46.40 -15.66
C THR A 250 20.11 -46.76 -17.13
N LEU A 251 20.57 -45.89 -18.03
CA LEU A 251 20.48 -46.09 -19.49
C LEU A 251 21.56 -47.02 -20.06
N SER A 252 22.72 -47.14 -19.42
CA SER A 252 23.81 -47.96 -19.94
C SER A 252 23.61 -49.46 -19.71
N GLY A 253 22.69 -49.91 -18.85
CA GLY A 253 22.52 -51.34 -18.54
C GLY A 253 23.81 -52.03 -18.03
N VAL A 254 24.87 -51.26 -17.75
CA VAL A 254 26.14 -51.77 -17.25
C VAL A 254 26.02 -51.83 -15.74
N THR A 255 25.62 -53.00 -15.24
CA THR A 255 26.04 -53.45 -13.91
C THR A 255 27.56 -53.48 -13.90
N SER A 256 28.20 -52.42 -13.38
CA SER A 256 29.63 -52.48 -13.09
C SER A 256 29.84 -53.57 -12.03
N SER A 257 30.44 -54.68 -12.43
CA SER A 257 31.02 -55.65 -11.52
C SER A 257 31.92 -54.93 -10.52
N ARG A 258 31.69 -55.18 -9.23
CA ARG A 258 32.56 -54.74 -8.13
C ARG A 258 34.03 -54.97 -8.47
N SER A 259 34.83 -53.91 -8.45
CA SER A 259 36.21 -53.99 -8.00
C SER A 259 36.35 -53.10 -6.78
N SER A 260 36.39 -53.75 -5.62
CA SER A 260 36.66 -53.19 -4.30
C SER A 260 37.94 -52.35 -4.31
N PRO A 261 38.00 -51.19 -3.63
CA PRO A 261 39.30 -50.64 -3.24
C PRO A 261 39.84 -51.52 -2.12
N SER A 262 40.94 -52.22 -2.39
CA SER A 262 41.71 -52.91 -1.38
C SER A 262 42.18 -51.91 -0.32
N ARG A 263 41.89 -52.27 0.93
CA ARG A 263 42.44 -51.65 2.14
C ARG A 263 43.93 -52.00 2.20
N GLU A 264 44.84 -51.04 2.05
CA GLU A 264 46.19 -51.24 2.58
C GLU A 264 46.86 -49.95 3.10
N LYS A 265 46.93 -49.93 4.45
CA LYS A 265 47.98 -49.44 5.37
C LYS A 265 48.28 -47.94 5.52
N ARG A 266 48.00 -47.51 6.77
CA ARG A 266 48.64 -46.43 7.54
C ARG A 266 50.17 -46.56 7.57
N HIS A 267 50.85 -45.46 7.35
CA HIS A 267 51.95 -44.88 8.15
C HIS A 267 51.92 -43.38 7.81
N GLY A 268 51.71 -42.39 8.69
CA GLY A 268 52.07 -42.27 10.09
C GLY A 268 53.26 -41.32 10.19
N TRP A 269 53.06 -39.99 10.15
CA TRP A 269 53.97 -38.99 10.74
C TRP A 269 53.20 -37.72 11.11
N THR A 270 53.41 -37.31 12.36
CA THR A 270 52.85 -36.17 13.08
C THR A 270 53.73 -34.91 12.94
N SER A 271 53.07 -33.76 12.82
CA SER A 271 53.30 -32.47 13.51
C SER A 271 54.63 -31.69 13.39
N GLN A 272 54.46 -30.36 13.29
CA GLN A 272 55.39 -29.23 13.53
C GLN A 272 56.39 -28.93 12.37
N ALA A 273 56.79 -27.70 12.03
CA ALA A 273 56.73 -26.39 12.68
C ALA A 273 56.68 -25.25 11.62
N HIS A 274 56.36 -24.03 12.06
CA HIS A 274 56.37 -22.75 11.34
C HIS A 274 57.83 -22.20 11.07
N PRO A 275 58.03 -21.02 10.42
CA PRO A 275 59.06 -20.73 9.40
C PRO A 275 60.32 -20.01 10.00
N PRO A 276 61.31 -19.42 9.27
CA PRO A 276 61.17 -18.30 8.30
C PRO A 276 62.13 -18.31 7.05
N CYS A 277 61.73 -17.57 6.01
CA CYS A 277 62.50 -16.56 5.25
C CYS A 277 61.60 -15.94 4.18
#